data_AF-A0A966ES53-F1
#
_entry.id   AF-A0A966ES53-F1
#
_cell.length_a   1.000
_cell.length_b   1.000
_cell.length_c   1.000
_cell.angle_alpha   90.00
_cell.angle_beta   90.00
_cell.angle_gamma   90.00
#
_symmetry.space_group_name_H-M   'P 1'
#
loop_
_entity.id
_entity.type
_entity.pdbx_description
1 polymer ?
#
loop_
_entity_poly.entity_id
_entity_poly.type
_entity_poly.pdbx_seq_one_letter_code
_entity_poly.pdbx_strand_id
1 'polypeptide(L)'
;MIITWQGHSCFKLQDKQGSDGITVVTDPFNKEIGLKVPNFEADIVTISHNHDDHSNVNSLRGKAFIVDCPGEYDFKDVLIEGIDSFHDDKEGAERGKNTIYRFEIDDISVSHLGDLGHALDSTQLEKLAGTDILLIPVGGTYTLDAKKAV
;
A
#
# COMPACT_ATOMS: atom_id res chain seq x y z
N MET A 1 4.94 -4.29 15.64
CA MET A 1 4.12 -3.43 14.77
C MET A 1 3.25 -2.36 15.45
N ILE A 2 3.27 -1.14 14.87
CA ILE A 2 2.38 0.02 15.06
C ILE A 2 1.91 0.47 13.66
N ILE A 3 0.62 0.72 13.47
CA ILE A 3 0.06 1.25 12.21
C ILE A 3 -0.49 2.64 12.45
N THR A 4 -0.04 3.62 11.67
CA THR A 4 -0.56 5.00 11.71
C THR A 4 -1.12 5.40 10.36
N TRP A 5 -2.41 5.70 10.31
CA TRP A 5 -3.03 6.26 9.11
C TRP A 5 -2.66 7.74 8.95
N GLN A 6 -2.02 8.08 7.83
CA GLN A 6 -1.63 9.46 7.50
C GLN A 6 -2.72 10.20 6.71
N GLY A 7 -3.75 9.48 6.27
CA GLY A 7 -4.80 9.99 5.39
C GLY A 7 -4.79 9.27 4.04
N HIS A 8 -5.94 9.28 3.35
CA HIS A 8 -6.11 8.64 2.04
C HIS A 8 -5.63 7.17 2.07
N SER A 9 -4.86 6.74 1.07
CA SER A 9 -4.23 5.41 0.99
C SER A 9 -2.87 5.32 1.73
N CYS A 10 -2.46 6.37 2.46
CA CYS A 10 -1.14 6.43 3.08
C CYS A 10 -1.14 5.91 4.53
N PHE A 11 -0.42 4.81 4.74
CA PHE A 11 -0.20 4.20 6.04
C PHE A 11 1.28 4.16 6.36
N LYS A 12 1.61 4.45 7.62
CA LYS A 12 2.95 4.26 8.17
C LYS A 12 2.93 3.01 9.04
N LEU A 13 3.66 1.97 8.63
CA LEU A 13 3.85 0.72 9.37
C LEU A 13 5.23 0.78 10.02
N GLN A 14 5.28 0.56 11.33
CA GLN A 14 6.53 0.55 12.09
C GLN A 14 6.64 -0.72 12.91
N ASP A 15 7.83 -1.30 13.00
CA ASP A 15 8.09 -2.34 13.99
C ASP A 15 8.06 -1.77 15.43
N LYS A 16 8.24 -2.62 16.44
CA LYS A 16 8.27 -2.20 17.86
C LYS A 16 9.66 -1.82 18.38
N GLN A 17 10.69 -1.74 17.54
CA GLN A 17 12.09 -1.56 17.95
C GLN A 17 12.48 -0.09 18.23
N GLY A 18 11.54 0.85 18.18
CA GLY A 18 11.78 2.24 18.57
C GLY A 18 12.50 3.04 17.48
N SER A 19 13.62 3.70 17.82
CA SER A 19 14.36 4.56 16.87
C SER A 19 15.19 3.80 15.84
N ASP A 20 15.51 2.53 16.11
CA ASP A 20 16.27 1.67 15.21
C ASP A 20 15.36 0.76 14.36
N GLY A 21 14.05 0.93 14.53
CA GLY A 21 13.02 0.14 13.87
C GLY A 21 12.76 0.54 12.42
N ILE A 22 12.28 -0.41 11.63
CA ILE A 22 11.93 -0.16 10.23
C ILE A 22 10.63 0.63 10.11
N THR A 23 10.62 1.58 9.17
CA THR A 23 9.41 2.31 8.75
C THR A 23 9.08 2.03 7.30
N VAL A 24 7.92 1.40 7.07
CA VAL A 24 7.31 1.20 5.75
C VAL A 24 6.18 2.20 5.56
N VAL A 25 6.11 2.81 4.37
CA VAL A 25 5.05 3.75 4.00
C VAL A 25 4.36 3.29 2.73
N THR A 26 3.04 3.28 2.73
CA THR A 26 2.24 3.06 1.51
C THR A 26 1.80 4.39 0.92
N ASP A 27 1.73 4.48 -0.40
CA ASP A 27 1.07 5.53 -1.19
C ASP A 27 1.17 6.97 -0.63
N PRO A 28 2.39 7.54 -0.47
CA PRO A 28 2.52 8.92 -0.01
C PRO A 28 1.86 9.88 -1.00
N PHE A 29 1.10 10.84 -0.49
CA PHE A 29 0.28 11.73 -1.30
C PHE A 29 0.80 13.18 -1.32
N ASN A 30 0.33 13.96 -2.29
CA ASN A 30 0.66 15.37 -2.41
C ASN A 30 -0.39 16.28 -1.73
N LYS A 31 -0.11 17.58 -1.64
CA LYS A 31 -1.00 18.54 -0.95
C LYS A 31 -2.34 18.78 -1.66
N GLU A 32 -2.48 18.39 -2.92
CA GLU A 32 -3.64 18.70 -3.76
C GLU A 32 -4.90 17.98 -3.29
N ILE A 33 -4.77 16.85 -2.59
CA ILE A 33 -5.89 16.15 -1.96
C ILE A 33 -6.42 16.85 -0.70
N GLY A 34 -5.80 17.96 -0.27
CA GLY A 34 -6.26 18.79 0.86
C GLY A 34 -5.90 18.25 2.25
N LEU A 35 -5.11 17.18 2.33
CA LEU A 35 -4.61 16.61 3.59
C LEU A 35 -3.21 17.13 3.93
N LYS A 36 -2.86 17.04 5.23
CA LYS A 36 -1.49 17.34 5.68
C LYS A 36 -0.54 16.28 5.12
N VAL A 37 0.36 16.73 4.25
CA VAL A 37 1.35 15.86 3.60
C VAL A 37 2.25 15.17 4.63
N PRO A 38 2.47 13.84 4.51
CA PRO A 38 3.44 13.10 5.32
C PRO A 38 4.83 13.72 5.20
N ASN A 39 5.50 13.94 6.33
CA ASN A 39 6.85 14.52 6.34
C ASN A 39 7.67 13.92 7.49
N PHE A 40 8.17 12.72 7.27
CA PHE A 40 9.00 11.95 8.19
C PHE A 40 9.93 11.03 7.39
N GLU A 41 10.86 10.34 8.07
CA GLU A 41 11.77 9.39 7.43
C GLU A 41 11.10 8.03 7.21
N ALA A 42 11.40 7.40 6.08
CA ALA A 42 10.94 6.07 5.72
C ALA A 42 12.10 5.24 5.16
N ASP A 43 12.13 3.95 5.51
CA ASP A 43 13.08 2.99 4.97
C ASP A 43 12.58 2.38 3.68
N ILE A 44 11.28 2.12 3.60
CA ILE A 44 10.61 1.49 2.47
C ILE A 44 9.38 2.31 2.10
N VAL A 45 9.16 2.50 0.80
CA VAL A 45 7.94 3.10 0.26
C VAL A 45 7.36 2.19 -0.80
N THR A 46 6.09 1.80 -0.66
CA THR A 46 5.35 1.15 -1.73
C THR A 46 4.45 2.13 -2.45
N ILE A 47 4.36 2.01 -3.78
CA ILE A 47 3.47 2.80 -4.63
C ILE A 47 2.57 1.82 -5.37
N SER A 48 1.29 1.76 -4.99
CA SER A 48 0.32 0.88 -5.64
C SER A 48 0.16 1.18 -7.12
N HIS A 49 0.18 2.46 -7.49
CA HIS A 49 0.11 2.94 -8.87
C HIS A 49 0.57 4.40 -9.00
N ASN A 50 0.95 4.82 -10.21
CA ASN A 50 1.57 6.12 -10.47
C ASN A 50 0.57 7.27 -10.70
N HIS A 51 -0.47 7.37 -9.87
CA HIS A 51 -1.29 8.58 -9.81
C HIS A 51 -0.65 9.62 -8.87
N ASP A 52 -0.91 10.90 -9.15
CA ASP A 52 -0.26 12.03 -8.45
C ASP A 52 -0.60 12.06 -6.95
N ASP A 53 -1.73 11.48 -6.55
CA ASP A 53 -2.19 11.34 -5.17
C ASP A 53 -1.69 10.08 -4.45
N HIS A 54 -0.91 9.21 -5.11
CA HIS A 54 -0.38 7.97 -4.51
C HIS A 54 1.16 7.82 -4.61
N SER A 55 1.87 8.76 -5.25
CA SER A 55 3.28 8.59 -5.63
C SER A 55 4.24 9.71 -5.18
N ASN A 56 3.85 10.53 -4.20
CA ASN A 56 4.63 11.69 -3.75
C ASN A 56 5.78 11.33 -2.78
N VAL A 57 6.71 10.48 -3.23
CA VAL A 57 7.88 10.03 -2.44
C VAL A 57 8.74 11.20 -1.96
N ASN A 58 8.82 12.28 -2.74
CA ASN A 58 9.62 13.48 -2.43
C ASN A 58 9.14 14.23 -1.18
N SER A 59 7.94 13.93 -0.65
CA SER A 59 7.46 14.49 0.62
C SER A 59 8.14 13.88 1.85
N LEU A 60 8.67 12.67 1.72
CA LEU A 60 9.33 11.94 2.78
C LEU A 60 10.81 12.37 2.88
N ARG A 61 11.38 12.24 4.08
CA ARG A 61 12.78 12.53 4.35
C ARG A 61 13.62 11.27 4.18
N GLY A 62 14.91 11.45 3.95
CA GLY A 62 15.86 10.34 3.83
C GLY A 62 15.83 9.67 2.46
N LYS A 63 16.38 8.46 2.37
CA LYS A 63 16.45 7.68 1.13
C LYS A 63 15.76 6.33 1.38
N ALA A 64 14.54 6.21 0.89
CA ALA A 64 13.77 4.97 0.97
C ALA A 64 14.14 4.00 -0.17
N PHE A 65 13.97 2.71 0.09
CA PHE A 65 13.84 1.69 -0.93
C PHE A 65 12.40 1.77 -1.50
N ILE A 66 12.29 2.08 -2.79
CA ILE A 66 11.00 2.27 -3.45
C ILE A 66 10.61 0.97 -4.15
N VAL A 67 9.38 0.53 -3.91
CA VAL A 67 8.75 -0.62 -4.57
C VAL A 67 7.49 -0.13 -5.28
N ASP A 68 7.52 -0.11 -6.60
CA ASP A 68 6.48 0.49 -7.45
C ASP A 68 5.98 -0.46 -8.56
N CYS A 69 6.34 -1.73 -8.46
CA CYS A 69 5.88 -2.78 -9.36
C CYS A 69 5.64 -4.10 -8.61
N PRO A 70 4.91 -5.05 -9.24
CA PRO A 70 4.72 -6.39 -8.70
C PRO A 70 6.02 -7.19 -8.65
N GLY A 71 6.14 -8.08 -7.67
CA GLY A 71 7.32 -8.90 -7.44
C GLY A 71 7.50 -9.26 -5.96
N GLU A 72 8.54 -10.02 -5.68
CA GLU A 72 8.94 -10.35 -4.32
C GLU A 72 10.19 -9.55 -3.95
N TYR A 73 10.18 -8.94 -2.78
CA TYR A 73 11.26 -8.12 -2.26
C TYR A 73 11.54 -8.50 -0.82
N ASP A 74 12.82 -8.50 -0.46
CA ASP A 74 13.29 -8.66 0.90
C ASP A 74 14.26 -7.51 1.19
N PHE A 75 13.89 -6.66 2.15
CA PHE A 75 14.70 -5.53 2.54
C PHE A 75 14.62 -5.30 4.05
N LYS A 76 15.77 -5.36 4.73
CA LYS A 76 15.90 -5.16 6.17
C LYS A 76 14.89 -6.00 6.97
N ASP A 77 14.83 -7.31 6.66
CA ASP A 77 13.96 -8.28 7.31
C ASP A 77 12.45 -8.01 7.14
N VAL A 78 12.07 -7.18 6.17
CA VAL A 78 10.69 -7.00 5.72
C VAL A 78 10.51 -7.71 4.38
N LEU A 79 9.66 -8.73 4.37
CA LEU A 79 9.22 -9.39 3.14
C LEU A 79 8.07 -8.60 2.54
N ILE A 80 8.14 -8.33 1.24
CA ILE A 80 7.12 -7.60 0.48
C ILE A 80 6.76 -8.41 -0.75
N GLU A 81 5.48 -8.70 -0.90
CA GLU A 81 4.93 -9.30 -2.11
C GLU A 81 4.01 -8.29 -2.79
N GLY A 82 4.43 -7.81 -3.97
CA GLY A 82 3.63 -7.02 -4.89
C GLY A 82 2.84 -7.92 -5.84
N ILE A 83 1.53 -7.76 -5.85
CA ILE A 83 0.58 -8.61 -6.59
C ILE A 83 -0.15 -7.73 -7.61
N ASP A 84 -0.09 -8.12 -8.89
CA ASP A 84 -0.79 -7.44 -9.98
C ASP A 84 -2.31 -7.41 -9.74
N SER A 85 -2.93 -6.26 -9.98
CA SER A 85 -4.37 -6.03 -9.94
C SER A 85 -4.76 -4.82 -10.80
N PHE A 86 -6.04 -4.45 -10.79
CA PHE A 86 -6.54 -3.32 -11.57
C PHE A 86 -7.38 -2.36 -10.72
N HIS A 87 -7.34 -1.08 -11.11
CA HIS A 87 -8.10 -0.02 -10.48
C HIS A 87 -9.57 0.01 -10.96
N ASP A 88 -9.94 -0.84 -11.93
CA ASP A 88 -11.29 -0.99 -12.45
C ASP A 88 -11.64 -2.47 -12.68
N ASP A 89 -12.90 -2.74 -13.05
CA ASP A 89 -13.41 -4.07 -13.39
C ASP A 89 -13.27 -4.43 -14.87
N LYS A 90 -12.44 -3.68 -15.61
CA LYS A 90 -12.19 -3.83 -17.06
C LYS A 90 -10.71 -3.96 -17.37
N GLU A 91 -9.97 -4.66 -16.51
CA GLU A 91 -8.54 -4.97 -16.70
C GLU A 91 -7.67 -3.72 -16.86
N GLY A 92 -8.03 -2.63 -16.16
CA GLY A 92 -7.29 -1.37 -16.17
C GLY A 92 -7.58 -0.48 -17.37
N ALA A 93 -8.58 -0.82 -18.20
CA ALA A 93 -8.90 -0.04 -19.39
C ALA A 93 -9.43 1.37 -19.10
N GLU A 94 -9.98 1.61 -17.90
CA GLU A 94 -10.57 2.90 -17.51
C GLU A 94 -9.66 3.69 -16.58
N ARG A 95 -8.95 3.02 -15.68
CA ARG A 95 -8.20 3.62 -14.55
C ARG A 95 -6.77 3.11 -14.42
N GLY A 96 -6.39 2.13 -15.22
CA GLY A 96 -5.04 1.58 -15.21
C GLY A 96 -4.83 0.45 -14.20
N LYS A 97 -3.56 0.12 -14.01
CA LYS A 97 -3.10 -0.95 -13.12
C LYS A 97 -3.09 -0.50 -11.67
N ASN A 98 -3.15 -1.47 -10.78
CA ASN A 98 -2.97 -1.32 -9.34
C ASN A 98 -2.08 -2.46 -8.83
N THR A 99 -1.21 -2.19 -7.87
CA THR A 99 -0.42 -3.23 -7.21
C THR A 99 -0.90 -3.36 -5.76
N ILE A 100 -1.33 -4.56 -5.40
CA ILE A 100 -1.60 -4.92 -4.01
C ILE A 100 -0.26 -5.26 -3.36
N TYR A 101 0.01 -4.75 -2.16
CA TYR A 101 1.21 -5.10 -1.41
C TYR A 101 0.89 -5.86 -0.14
N ARG A 102 1.52 -7.02 0.03
CA ARG A 102 1.53 -7.76 1.29
C ARG A 102 2.91 -7.62 1.95
N PHE A 103 2.91 -7.28 3.23
CA PHE A 103 4.10 -7.07 4.05
C PHE A 103 4.14 -8.13 5.14
N GLU A 104 5.32 -8.65 5.47
CA GLU A 104 5.56 -9.41 6.69
C GLU A 104 6.57 -8.65 7.56
N ILE A 105 6.11 -8.20 8.74
CA ILE A 105 6.88 -7.36 9.68
C ILE A 105 6.63 -7.88 11.10
N ASP A 106 7.70 -8.25 11.82
CA ASP A 106 7.62 -8.85 13.17
C ASP A 106 6.65 -10.06 13.24
N ASP A 107 6.69 -10.96 12.25
CA ASP A 107 5.76 -12.11 12.11
C ASP A 107 4.28 -11.73 11.97
N ILE A 108 3.96 -10.46 11.65
CA ILE A 108 2.61 -10.00 11.37
C ILE A 108 2.50 -9.66 9.90
N SER A 109 1.46 -10.20 9.26
CA SER A 109 1.19 -9.95 7.84
C SER A 109 0.15 -8.84 7.65
N VAL A 110 0.48 -7.86 6.82
CA VAL A 110 -0.39 -6.73 6.48
C VAL A 110 -0.57 -6.67 4.97
N SER A 111 -1.80 -6.56 4.48
CA SER A 111 -2.05 -6.36 3.05
C SER A 111 -2.70 -5.01 2.79
N HIS A 112 -2.13 -4.26 1.87
CA HIS A 112 -2.64 -2.99 1.38
C HIS A 112 -3.10 -3.16 -0.06
N LEU A 113 -4.39 -2.96 -0.31
CA LEU A 113 -4.99 -3.25 -1.61
C LEU A 113 -4.87 -2.11 -2.63
N GLY A 114 -4.19 -1.00 -2.28
CA GLY A 114 -4.19 0.20 -3.11
C GLY A 114 -5.61 0.65 -3.43
N ASP A 115 -5.83 0.96 -4.70
CA ASP A 115 -7.11 1.41 -5.24
C ASP A 115 -7.84 0.30 -6.02
N LEU A 116 -7.86 -0.90 -5.46
CA LEU A 116 -8.53 -2.06 -6.05
C LEU A 116 -9.95 -1.72 -6.55
N GLY A 117 -10.23 -2.05 -7.82
CA GLY A 117 -11.51 -1.76 -8.48
C GLY A 117 -12.39 -2.98 -8.75
N HIS A 118 -11.88 -4.19 -8.54
CA HIS A 118 -12.54 -5.44 -8.87
C HIS A 118 -12.47 -6.46 -7.73
N ALA A 119 -13.26 -7.52 -7.82
CA ALA A 119 -13.14 -8.64 -6.88
C ALA A 119 -11.83 -9.40 -7.11
N LEU A 120 -11.21 -9.86 -6.02
CA LEU A 120 -9.98 -10.65 -6.10
C LEU A 120 -10.22 -11.98 -6.83
N ASP A 121 -9.29 -12.36 -7.70
CA ASP A 121 -9.28 -13.68 -8.31
C ASP A 121 -8.68 -14.75 -7.38
N SER A 122 -8.75 -16.02 -7.78
CA SER A 122 -8.24 -17.14 -6.97
C SER A 122 -6.74 -17.06 -6.68
N THR A 123 -5.94 -16.54 -7.62
CA THR A 123 -4.49 -16.43 -7.46
C THR A 123 -4.12 -15.30 -6.50
N GLN A 124 -4.82 -14.17 -6.60
CA GLN A 124 -4.69 -13.07 -5.65
C GLN A 124 -5.12 -13.50 -4.25
N LEU A 125 -6.24 -14.22 -4.11
CA LEU A 125 -6.71 -14.76 -2.83
C LEU A 125 -5.72 -15.75 -2.20
N GLU A 126 -5.08 -16.60 -3.01
CA GLU A 126 -4.07 -17.55 -2.52
C GLU A 126 -2.84 -16.81 -1.95
N LYS A 127 -2.35 -15.78 -2.64
CA LYS A 127 -1.21 -14.96 -2.19
C LYS A 127 -1.53 -14.13 -0.93
N LEU A 128 -2.79 -13.72 -0.78
CA LEU A 128 -3.29 -12.99 0.39
C LEU A 128 -3.73 -13.92 1.54
N ALA A 129 -3.62 -15.23 1.37
CA ALA A 129 -3.97 -16.17 2.43
C ALA A 129 -3.05 -15.96 3.65
N GLY A 130 -3.66 -15.93 4.84
CA GLY A 130 -2.95 -15.72 6.10
C GLY A 130 -2.73 -14.27 6.49
N THR A 131 -3.23 -13.29 5.72
CA THR A 131 -3.21 -11.86 6.11
C THR A 131 -3.88 -11.62 7.46
N ASP A 132 -3.14 -11.03 8.40
CA ASP A 132 -3.64 -10.66 9.73
C ASP A 132 -4.42 -9.33 9.69
N ILE A 133 -3.93 -8.36 8.92
CA ILE A 133 -4.51 -7.02 8.82
C ILE A 133 -4.67 -6.63 7.34
N LEU A 134 -5.91 -6.31 6.94
CA LEU A 134 -6.24 -5.86 5.60
C LEU A 134 -6.57 -4.36 5.58
N LEU A 135 -5.86 -3.61 4.73
CA LEU A 135 -6.11 -2.20 4.42
C LEU A 135 -6.79 -2.14 3.05
N ILE A 136 -8.09 -1.87 3.04
CA ILE A 136 -8.97 -1.99 1.87
C ILE A 136 -9.64 -0.65 1.55
N PRO A 137 -9.68 -0.21 0.27
CA PRO A 137 -10.40 1.00 -0.11
C PRO A 137 -11.92 0.79 -0.09
N VAL A 138 -12.66 1.84 0.27
CA VAL A 138 -14.14 1.82 0.40
C VAL A 138 -14.82 3.03 -0.24
N GLY A 139 -14.15 3.72 -1.17
CA GLY A 139 -14.60 4.99 -1.75
C GLY A 139 -15.80 4.87 -2.71
N GLY A 140 -16.05 3.70 -3.29
CA GLY A 140 -17.25 3.36 -4.09
C GLY A 140 -17.41 4.03 -5.45
N THR A 141 -16.69 5.12 -5.73
CA THR A 141 -16.70 5.80 -7.04
C THR A 141 -15.52 5.38 -7.90
N TYR A 142 -14.33 5.40 -7.30
CA TYR A 142 -13.06 5.12 -7.99
C TYR A 142 -12.49 3.75 -7.62
N THR A 143 -12.87 3.23 -6.45
CA THR A 143 -12.44 1.94 -5.90
C THR A 143 -13.66 1.09 -5.55
N LEU A 144 -13.44 -0.04 -4.88
CA LEU A 144 -14.53 -0.79 -4.24
C LEU A 144 -15.46 0.09 -3.41
N ASP A 145 -16.75 -0.27 -3.43
CA ASP A 145 -17.73 0.24 -2.46
C ASP A 145 -17.68 -0.55 -1.15
N ALA A 146 -18.31 -0.02 -0.11
CA ALA A 146 -18.31 -0.63 1.21
C ALA A 146 -18.93 -2.05 1.26
N LYS A 147 -19.81 -2.42 0.31
CA LYS A 147 -20.39 -3.77 0.25
C LYS A 147 -19.47 -4.76 -0.43
N LYS A 148 -18.73 -4.34 -1.45
CA LYS A 148 -17.73 -5.17 -2.14
C LYS A 148 -16.47 -5.36 -1.29
N ALA A 149 -16.22 -4.47 -0.33
CA ALA A 149 -15.07 -4.52 0.56
C ALA A 149 -15.22 -5.48 1.77
N VAL A 150 -16.42 -6.01 2.04
CA VAL A 150 -16.72 -6.91 3.18
C VAL A 150 -17.28 -8.24 2.69
#